data_AF-A0A231RA39-F1
#
_entry.id   AF-A0A231RA39-F1
#
_cell.length_a   1.000
_cell.length_b   1.000
_cell.length_c   1.000
_cell.angle_alpha   90.00
_cell.angle_beta   90.00
_cell.angle_gamma   90.00
#
_symmetry.space_group_name_H-M   'P 1'
#
loop_
_entity.id
_entity.type
_entity.pdbx_description
1 polymer ?
#
loop_
_entity_poly.entity_id
_entity_poly.type
_entity_poly.pdbx_seq_one_letter_code
_entity_poly.pdbx_strand_id
1 'polypeptide(L)'
;MSKFVRNSNGTWVRIDGQPIADIDIPELIELGLKAALQREKQSTNPKYHRTPVEQKLAFEFSQMFKEQVSDYNNAIYDEVNLVRQLVSSEDKILQCRKAINIYKEAQTFCYSKGQGGQIYFDDMWEHCHNSKNDCFSFIQKTRDLLTKLEKGKSK
;
A
#
# COMPACT_ATOMS: atom_id res chain seq x y z
N MET A 1 -22.96 -10.94 -24.63
CA MET A 1 -21.50 -10.77 -24.51
C MET A 1 -21.23 -9.29 -24.26
N SER A 2 -20.29 -8.95 -23.37
CA SER A 2 -19.87 -7.55 -23.12
C SER A 2 -19.44 -6.89 -24.43
N LYS A 3 -19.73 -5.60 -24.62
CA LYS A 3 -19.24 -4.83 -25.79
C LYS A 3 -17.78 -4.41 -25.65
N PHE A 4 -17.20 -4.62 -24.48
CA PHE A 4 -15.85 -4.16 -24.11
C PHE A 4 -14.91 -5.32 -23.76
N VAL A 5 -13.64 -5.12 -24.08
CA VAL A 5 -12.52 -5.99 -23.72
C VAL A 5 -11.35 -5.15 -23.20
N ARG A 6 -10.48 -5.71 -22.36
CA ARG A 6 -9.23 -5.04 -21.98
C ARG A 6 -8.15 -5.28 -23.04
N ASN A 7 -7.50 -4.21 -23.48
CA ASN A 7 -6.31 -4.31 -24.33
C ASN A 7 -5.07 -4.75 -23.52
N SER A 8 -3.92 -4.88 -24.19
CA SER A 8 -2.65 -5.25 -23.58
C SER A 8 -2.18 -4.31 -22.46
N ASN A 9 -2.63 -3.06 -22.46
CA ASN A 9 -2.32 -2.06 -21.43
C ASN A 9 -3.33 -2.09 -20.26
N GLY A 10 -4.31 -2.99 -20.30
CA GLY A 10 -5.33 -3.14 -19.26
C GLY A 10 -6.47 -2.12 -19.33
N THR A 11 -6.56 -1.34 -20.40
CA THR A 11 -7.64 -0.34 -20.64
C THR A 11 -8.81 -0.97 -21.36
N TRP A 12 -10.03 -0.62 -20.96
CA TRP A 12 -11.24 -1.03 -21.68
C TRP A 12 -11.31 -0.39 -23.06
N VAL A 13 -11.63 -1.19 -24.06
CA VAL A 13 -11.88 -0.76 -25.44
C VAL A 13 -13.12 -1.46 -25.97
N ARG A 14 -13.82 -0.82 -26.91
CA ARG A 14 -14.95 -1.47 -27.60
C ARG A 14 -14.44 -2.56 -28.53
N ILE A 15 -15.15 -3.68 -28.57
CA ILE A 15 -14.80 -4.83 -29.43
C ILE A 15 -14.99 -4.48 -30.92
N ASP A 16 -15.90 -3.55 -31.24
CA ASP A 16 -16.16 -3.06 -32.59
C ASP A 16 -15.13 -2.00 -33.07
N GLY A 17 -14.14 -1.66 -32.24
CA GLY A 17 -13.10 -0.68 -32.56
C GLY A 17 -13.57 0.79 -32.54
N GLN A 18 -14.83 1.06 -32.22
CA GLN A 18 -15.32 2.43 -32.09
C GLN A 18 -14.77 3.11 -30.82
N PRO A 19 -14.73 4.44 -30.79
CA PRO A 19 -14.45 5.18 -29.56
C PRO A 19 -15.51 4.88 -28.48
N ILE A 20 -15.10 4.91 -27.22
CA ILE A 20 -16.03 4.89 -26.09
C ILE A 20 -16.84 6.19 -26.11
N ALA A 21 -18.17 6.08 -26.00
CA ALA A 21 -19.08 7.21 -25.92
C ALA A 21 -19.77 7.28 -24.55
N ASP A 22 -20.45 8.38 -24.23
CA ASP A 22 -21.09 8.56 -22.92
C ASP A 22 -22.12 7.47 -22.57
N ILE A 23 -22.78 6.92 -23.58
CA ILE A 23 -23.74 5.81 -23.43
C ILE A 23 -23.09 4.51 -22.92
N ASP A 24 -21.77 4.39 -23.07
CA ASP A 24 -20.99 3.22 -22.64
C ASP A 24 -20.54 3.31 -21.17
N ILE A 25 -20.55 4.51 -20.59
CA ILE A 25 -20.02 4.77 -19.23
C ILE A 25 -20.67 3.87 -18.18
N PRO A 26 -22.01 3.70 -18.13
CA PRO A 26 -22.63 2.84 -17.10
C PRO A 26 -22.15 1.38 -17.15
N GLU A 27 -22.04 0.78 -18.35
CA GLU A 27 -21.54 -0.60 -18.51
C GLU A 27 -20.07 -0.70 -18.10
N LEU A 28 -19.24 0.28 -18.46
CA LEU A 28 -17.82 0.32 -18.08
C LEU A 28 -17.61 0.45 -16.56
N ILE A 29 -18.47 1.21 -15.87
CA ILE A 29 -18.48 1.29 -14.40
C ILE A 29 -18.77 -0.09 -13.82
N GLU A 30 -19.81 -0.77 -14.30
CA GLU A 30 -20.19 -2.10 -13.82
C GLU A 30 -19.08 -3.14 -14.06
N LEU A 31 -18.50 -3.16 -15.27
CA LEU A 31 -17.38 -4.03 -15.61
C LEU A 31 -16.14 -3.76 -14.76
N GLY A 32 -15.83 -2.49 -14.51
CA GLY A 32 -14.74 -2.08 -13.64
C GLY A 32 -14.94 -2.55 -12.19
N LEU A 33 -16.14 -2.33 -11.64
CA LEU A 33 -16.50 -2.75 -10.29
C LEU A 33 -16.43 -4.27 -10.14
N LYS A 34 -17.01 -5.03 -11.08
CA LYS A 34 -16.98 -6.50 -11.07
C LYS A 34 -15.55 -7.03 -11.13
N ALA A 35 -14.70 -6.45 -11.97
CA ALA A 35 -13.29 -6.83 -12.06
C ALA A 35 -12.54 -6.54 -10.75
N ALA A 36 -12.80 -5.39 -10.11
CA ALA A 36 -12.19 -5.04 -8.83
C ALA A 36 -12.60 -6.03 -7.72
N LEU A 37 -13.90 -6.29 -7.57
CA LEU A 37 -14.42 -7.25 -6.59
C LEU A 37 -13.85 -8.65 -6.80
N GLN A 38 -13.74 -9.10 -8.05
CA GLN A 38 -13.15 -10.41 -8.35
C GLN A 38 -11.67 -10.45 -7.98
N ARG A 39 -10.90 -9.41 -8.30
CA ARG A 39 -9.48 -9.31 -7.94
C ARG A 39 -9.29 -9.32 -6.43
N GLU A 40 -10.09 -8.56 -5.69
CA GLU A 40 -10.02 -8.50 -4.23
C GLU A 40 -10.37 -9.86 -3.60
N LYS A 41 -11.43 -10.50 -4.08
CA LYS A 41 -11.82 -11.85 -3.65
C LYS A 41 -10.72 -12.90 -3.90
N GLN A 42 -9.96 -12.76 -4.98
CA GLN A 42 -8.89 -13.70 -5.36
C GLN A 42 -7.52 -13.31 -4.78
N SER A 43 -7.38 -12.11 -4.23
CA SER A 43 -6.11 -11.61 -3.71
C SER A 43 -5.68 -12.43 -2.48
N THR A 44 -4.39 -12.63 -2.31
CA THR A 44 -3.83 -13.20 -1.08
C THR A 44 -3.62 -12.15 0.02
N ASN A 45 -3.86 -10.87 -0.30
CA ASN A 45 -3.65 -9.77 0.63
C ASN A 45 -4.72 -9.79 1.75
N PRO A 46 -4.33 -9.95 3.03
CA PRO A 46 -5.27 -10.05 4.15
C PRO A 46 -6.21 -8.84 4.30
N LYS A 47 -5.80 -7.66 3.83
CA LYS A 47 -6.59 -6.42 3.91
C LYS A 47 -7.96 -6.54 3.23
N TYR A 48 -8.07 -7.32 2.17
CA TYR A 48 -9.34 -7.51 1.45
C TYR A 48 -10.28 -8.54 2.09
N HIS A 49 -9.79 -9.28 3.09
CA HIS A 49 -10.52 -10.38 3.72
C HIS A 49 -10.85 -10.11 5.19
N ARG A 50 -10.67 -8.86 5.65
CA ARG A 50 -11.07 -8.43 7.01
C ARG A 50 -12.56 -8.57 7.19
N THR A 51 -12.96 -9.17 8.29
CA THR A 51 -14.36 -9.24 8.73
C THR A 51 -14.89 -7.85 9.09
N PRO A 52 -16.22 -7.64 9.10
CA PRO A 52 -16.80 -6.36 9.53
C PRO A 52 -16.39 -5.95 10.96
N VAL A 53 -16.17 -6.92 11.85
CA VAL A 53 -15.70 -6.67 13.22
C VAL A 53 -14.26 -6.12 13.21
N GLU A 54 -13.37 -6.74 12.43
CA GLU A 54 -11.98 -6.29 12.28
C GLU A 54 -11.89 -4.89 11.66
N GLN A 55 -12.70 -4.62 10.63
CA GLN A 55 -12.77 -3.31 10.00
C GLN A 55 -13.23 -2.23 11.00
N LYS A 56 -14.23 -2.55 11.82
CA LYS A 56 -14.71 -1.65 12.88
C LYS A 56 -13.63 -1.39 13.94
N LEU A 57 -12.91 -2.43 14.39
CA LEU A 57 -11.83 -2.28 15.37
C LEU A 57 -10.70 -1.38 14.85
N ALA A 58 -10.28 -1.56 13.60
CA ALA A 58 -9.24 -0.72 12.99
C ALA A 58 -9.71 0.73 12.81
N PHE A 59 -10.98 0.93 12.42
CA PHE A 59 -11.57 2.24 12.33
C PHE A 59 -11.62 2.94 13.70
N GLU A 60 -12.16 2.30 14.73
CA GLU A 60 -12.24 2.86 16.09
C GLU A 60 -10.86 3.21 16.65
N PHE A 61 -9.87 2.34 16.44
CA PHE A 61 -8.47 2.63 16.77
C PHE A 61 -7.98 3.91 16.07
N SER A 62 -8.17 4.02 14.75
CA SER A 62 -7.72 5.18 13.98
C SER A 62 -8.40 6.49 14.41
N GLN A 63 -9.63 6.43 14.93
CA GLN A 63 -10.32 7.60 15.45
C GLN A 63 -9.82 7.96 16.85
N MET A 64 -9.64 6.96 17.71
CA MET A 64 -9.18 7.14 19.09
C MET A 64 -7.75 7.71 19.17
N PHE A 65 -6.85 7.25 18.29
CA PHE A 65 -5.44 7.65 18.26
C PHE A 65 -5.10 8.49 17.03
N LYS A 66 -6.09 9.24 16.50
CA LYS A 66 -5.99 9.96 15.23
C LYS A 66 -4.73 10.82 15.11
N GLU A 67 -4.41 11.59 16.16
CA GLU A 67 -3.25 12.48 16.16
C GLU A 67 -1.94 11.68 16.11
N GLN A 68 -1.76 10.73 17.02
CA GLN A 68 -0.53 9.93 17.09
C GLN A 68 -0.30 9.11 15.80
N VAL A 69 -1.37 8.52 15.27
CA VAL A 69 -1.32 7.76 14.02
C VAL A 69 -1.00 8.67 12.84
N SER A 70 -1.58 9.87 12.79
CA SER A 70 -1.25 10.86 11.76
C SER A 70 0.22 11.25 11.81
N ASP A 71 0.76 11.52 13.00
CA ASP A 71 2.16 11.89 13.19
C ASP A 71 3.10 10.77 12.74
N TYR A 72 2.83 9.53 13.16
CA TYR A 72 3.61 8.37 12.70
C TYR A 72 3.52 8.17 11.19
N ASN A 73 2.34 8.30 10.60
CA ASN A 73 2.17 8.11 9.17
C ASN A 73 2.95 9.15 8.36
N ASN A 74 2.87 10.43 8.77
CA ASN A 74 3.62 11.51 8.15
C ASN A 74 5.13 11.27 8.28
N ALA A 75 5.60 10.92 9.49
CA ALA A 75 7.01 10.63 9.73
C ALA A 75 7.51 9.44 8.87
N ILE A 76 6.73 8.37 8.72
CA ILE A 76 7.10 7.25 7.84
C ILE A 76 7.26 7.74 6.39
N TYR A 77 6.29 8.51 5.87
CA TYR A 77 6.37 9.01 4.50
C TYR A 77 7.56 9.95 4.29
N ASP A 78 7.75 10.92 5.18
CA ASP A 78 8.79 11.93 5.08
C ASP A 78 10.18 11.30 5.07
N GLU A 79 10.42 10.38 6.01
CA GLU A 79 11.73 9.77 6.18
C GLU A 79 12.06 8.81 5.02
N VAL A 80 11.06 8.07 4.50
CA VAL A 80 11.22 7.22 3.31
C VAL A 80 11.41 8.05 2.04
N ASN A 81 10.74 9.19 1.91
CA ASN A 81 10.93 10.09 0.77
C ASN A 81 12.32 10.72 0.80
N LEU A 82 12.82 11.12 1.98
CA LEU A 82 14.14 11.71 2.12
C LEU A 82 15.26 10.76 1.70
N VAL A 83 15.13 9.44 1.94
CA VAL A 83 16.08 8.42 1.43
C VAL A 83 16.33 8.57 -0.08
N ARG A 84 15.28 8.91 -0.85
CA ARG A 84 15.36 9.01 -2.32
C ARG A 84 16.04 10.29 -2.80
N GLN A 85 16.03 11.33 -1.98
CA GLN A 85 16.57 12.64 -2.32
C GLN A 85 18.06 12.76 -2.03
N LEU A 86 18.56 12.00 -1.06
CA LEU A 86 19.98 11.98 -0.72
C LEU A 86 20.83 11.42 -1.87
N VAL A 87 22.07 11.88 -1.97
CA VAL A 87 23.03 11.43 -3.00
C VAL A 87 24.08 10.50 -2.37
N SER A 88 24.66 10.92 -1.25
CA SER A 88 25.68 10.17 -0.52
C SER A 88 25.18 8.81 -0.05
N SER A 89 25.98 7.78 -0.25
CA SER A 89 25.72 6.44 0.28
C SER A 89 25.68 6.43 1.82
N GLU A 90 26.48 7.28 2.47
CA GLU A 90 26.53 7.33 3.94
C GLU A 90 25.27 7.95 4.52
N ASP A 91 24.85 9.09 3.98
CA ASP A 91 23.61 9.76 4.39
C ASP A 91 22.41 8.86 4.12
N LYS A 92 22.39 8.15 2.98
CA LYS A 92 21.35 7.16 2.69
C LYS A 92 21.28 6.04 3.71
N ILE A 93 22.43 5.52 4.16
CA ILE A 93 22.45 4.47 5.19
C ILE A 93 21.84 5.01 6.48
N LEU A 94 22.26 6.19 6.94
CA LEU A 94 21.72 6.81 8.15
C LEU A 94 20.22 7.05 8.04
N GLN A 95 19.79 7.59 6.90
CA GLN A 95 18.38 7.89 6.64
C GLN A 95 17.52 6.62 6.52
N CYS A 96 18.04 5.56 5.89
CA CYS A 96 17.34 4.26 5.85
C CYS A 96 17.13 3.70 7.26
N ARG A 97 18.15 3.76 8.12
CA ARG A 97 18.05 3.31 9.52
C ARG A 97 17.00 4.11 10.29
N LYS A 98 16.99 5.44 10.11
CA LYS A 98 15.99 6.33 10.71
C LYS A 98 14.56 5.99 10.28
N ALA A 99 14.32 5.85 8.97
CA ALA A 99 13.01 5.46 8.44
C ALA A 99 12.55 4.08 8.95
N ILE A 100 13.47 3.10 9.02
CA ILE A 100 13.17 1.76 9.56
C ILE A 100 12.85 1.82 11.06
N ASN A 101 13.52 2.68 11.83
CA ASN A 101 13.25 2.84 13.25
C ASN A 101 11.89 3.49 13.50
N ILE A 102 11.56 4.59 12.82
CA ILE A 102 10.25 5.24 12.94
C ILE A 102 9.11 4.28 12.55
N TYR A 103 9.32 3.49 11.50
CA TYR A 103 8.39 2.43 11.12
C TYR A 103 8.15 1.40 12.25
N LYS A 104 9.23 0.96 12.91
CA LYS A 104 9.14 0.01 14.05
C LYS A 104 8.50 0.64 15.29
N GLU A 105 8.76 1.92 15.55
CA GLU A 105 8.12 2.66 16.64
C GLU A 105 6.61 2.76 16.40
N ALA A 106 6.19 3.11 15.19
CA ALA A 106 4.78 3.14 14.79
C ALA A 106 4.12 1.76 14.92
N GLN A 107 4.80 0.69 14.46
CA GLN A 107 4.34 -0.69 14.63
C GLN A 107 4.13 -1.03 16.11
N THR A 108 5.15 -0.75 16.93
CA THR A 108 5.13 -1.04 18.37
C THR A 108 4.00 -0.28 19.05
N PHE A 109 3.83 1.00 18.74
CA PHE A 109 2.73 1.82 19.23
C PHE A 109 1.39 1.18 18.89
N CYS A 110 1.13 0.90 17.61
CA CYS A 110 -0.14 0.34 17.16
C CYS A 110 -0.43 -1.02 17.81
N TYR A 111 0.55 -1.92 17.83
CA TYR A 111 0.40 -3.25 18.40
C TYR A 111 0.17 -3.20 19.92
N SER A 112 0.73 -2.20 20.61
CA SER A 112 0.51 -2.01 22.06
C SER A 112 -0.92 -1.61 22.43
N LYS A 113 -1.75 -1.16 21.46
CA LYS A 113 -3.14 -0.74 21.69
C LYS A 113 -4.16 -1.85 21.41
N GLY A 114 -3.70 -3.05 21.10
CA GLY A 114 -4.53 -4.23 20.87
C GLY A 114 -4.86 -4.49 19.40
N GLN A 115 -5.82 -5.38 19.17
CA GLN A 115 -6.09 -5.95 17.84
C GLN A 115 -6.45 -4.90 16.78
N GLY A 116 -7.22 -3.86 17.14
CA GLY A 116 -7.56 -2.78 16.21
C GLY A 116 -6.34 -2.02 15.70
N GLY A 117 -5.36 -1.77 16.58
CA GLY A 117 -4.10 -1.13 16.20
C GLY A 117 -3.22 -2.04 15.35
N GLN A 118 -3.16 -3.33 15.66
CA GLN A 118 -2.48 -4.31 14.82
C GLN A 118 -3.05 -4.35 13.40
N ILE A 119 -4.37 -4.52 13.26
CA ILE A 119 -5.03 -4.56 11.95
C ILE A 119 -4.79 -3.25 11.20
N TYR A 120 -4.92 -2.10 11.88
CA TYR A 120 -4.66 -0.80 11.28
C TYR A 120 -3.24 -0.72 10.68
N PHE A 121 -2.23 -1.07 11.47
CA PHE A 121 -0.84 -0.99 11.01
C PHE A 121 -0.57 -2.00 9.88
N ASP A 122 -1.06 -3.23 10.01
CA ASP A 122 -0.90 -4.26 8.99
C ASP A 122 -1.49 -3.81 7.65
N ASP A 123 -2.72 -3.31 7.66
CA ASP A 123 -3.44 -2.91 6.45
C ASP A 123 -2.89 -1.60 5.83
N MET A 124 -2.28 -0.73 6.63
CA MET A 124 -1.67 0.51 6.15
C MET A 124 -0.25 0.30 5.62
N TRP A 125 0.53 -0.55 6.27
CA TRP A 125 1.99 -0.56 6.12
C TRP A 125 2.60 -1.92 5.80
N GLU A 126 2.06 -3.05 6.27
CA GLU A 126 2.63 -4.39 5.99
C GLU A 126 1.98 -5.10 4.78
N HIS A 127 0.72 -4.78 4.50
CA HIS A 127 -0.09 -5.39 3.47
C HIS A 127 -0.55 -4.36 2.43
N CYS A 128 0.36 -3.48 2.03
CA CYS A 128 0.13 -2.56 0.92
C CYS A 128 -0.06 -3.33 -0.39
N HIS A 129 -0.70 -2.70 -1.36
CA HIS A 129 -0.86 -3.24 -2.72
C HIS A 129 -0.69 -2.14 -3.76
N ASN A 130 -0.29 -2.52 -4.96
CA ASN A 130 -0.29 -1.67 -6.14
C ASN A 130 -0.50 -2.53 -7.39
N SER A 131 -0.52 -1.93 -8.58
CA SER A 131 -0.76 -2.66 -9.83
C SER A 131 0.27 -3.74 -10.17
N LYS A 132 1.43 -3.76 -9.51
CA LYS A 132 2.53 -4.71 -9.75
C LYS A 132 2.71 -5.74 -8.65
N ASN A 133 2.23 -5.46 -7.44
CA ASN A 133 2.39 -6.34 -6.30
C ASN A 133 1.13 -6.29 -5.42
N ASP A 134 0.50 -7.44 -5.27
CA ASP A 134 -0.76 -7.60 -4.55
C ASP A 134 -0.59 -7.50 -3.03
N CYS A 135 0.60 -7.77 -2.48
CA CYS A 135 0.86 -7.69 -1.04
C CYS A 135 2.35 -7.42 -0.75
N PHE A 136 2.66 -6.26 -0.18
CA PHE A 136 4.03 -5.93 0.23
C PHE A 136 4.07 -5.02 1.46
N SER A 137 5.16 -5.16 2.22
CA SER A 137 5.51 -4.24 3.29
C SER A 137 6.11 -2.95 2.71
N PHE A 138 5.56 -1.80 3.08
CA PHE A 138 5.96 -0.48 2.58
C PHE A 138 7.45 -0.22 2.78
N ILE A 139 7.99 -0.63 3.93
CA ILE A 139 9.39 -0.38 4.31
C ILE A 139 10.38 -1.33 3.64
N GLN A 140 9.91 -2.38 2.94
CA GLN A 140 10.78 -3.42 2.39
C GLN A 140 11.84 -2.85 1.44
N LYS A 141 11.46 -1.93 0.55
CA LYS A 141 12.42 -1.29 -0.38
C LYS A 141 13.53 -0.52 0.34
N THR A 142 13.23 0.09 1.48
CA THR A 142 14.21 0.79 2.31
C THR A 142 15.16 -0.20 2.99
N ARG A 143 14.66 -1.35 3.47
CA ARG A 143 15.48 -2.44 4.02
C ARG A 143 16.41 -3.04 2.97
N ASP A 144 15.91 -3.28 1.76
CA ASP A 144 16.70 -3.82 0.65
C ASP A 144 17.81 -2.85 0.23
N LEU A 145 17.51 -1.54 0.18
CA LEU A 145 18.49 -0.51 -0.13
C LEU A 145 19.59 -0.45 0.94
N LEU A 146 19.22 -0.43 2.23
CA LEU A 146 20.18 -0.43 3.33
C LEU A 146 21.15 -1.62 3.21
N THR A 147 20.61 -2.83 3.00
CA THR A 147 21.40 -4.05 2.83
C THR A 147 22.37 -3.94 1.66
N LYS A 148 21.92 -3.39 0.53
CA LYS A 148 22.77 -3.18 -0.65
C LYS A 148 23.91 -2.20 -0.38
N LEU A 149 23.63 -1.09 0.27
CA LEU A 149 24.61 -0.05 0.58
C LEU A 149 25.67 -0.55 1.58
N GLU A 150 25.27 -1.29 2.61
CA GLU A 150 26.19 -1.85 3.60
C GLU A 150 27.11 -2.93 3.01
N LYS A 151 26.58 -3.80 2.14
CA LYS A 151 27.41 -4.78 1.41
C LYS A 151 28.39 -4.12 0.45
N GLY A 152 28.01 -2.99 -0.16
CA GLY A 152 28.88 -2.20 -1.05
C GLY A 152 30.06 -1.53 -0.33
N LYS A 153 29.96 -1.28 0.98
CA LYS A 153 31.06 -0.76 1.81
C LYS A 153 32.07 -1.83 2.26
N SER A 154 31.75 -3.11 2.08
CA SER A 154 32.59 -4.24 2.51
C SER A 154 33.57 -4.73 1.42
N LYS A 155 33.76 -3.93 0.37
CA LYS A 155 34.75 -4.12 -0.69
C LYS A 155 35.63 -2.89 -0.78
#